data_AF-L5L1M4-F1
#
_entry.id   AF-L5L1M4-F1
#
_cell.length_a   1.000
_cell.length_b   1.000
_cell.length_c   1.000
_cell.angle_alpha   90.00
_cell.angle_beta   90.00
_cell.angle_gamma   90.00
#
_symmetry.space_group_name_H-M   'P 1'
#
loop_
_entity.id
_entity.type
_entity.pdbx_description
1 polymer ?
#
loop_
_entity_poly.entity_id
_entity_poly.type
_entity_poly.pdbx_seq_one_letter_code
_entity_poly.pdbx_strand_id
1 'polypeptide(L)'
;MGDLFDWLCALEKPGWENGFSLTGAPFIHDTEVIFYPGEKRVQITQTAEGLDMENSLSVKTNIRGQVPYLPASVIAHIAPSKELYQYSDPAVTSMRSRDYSLAFGAIDQTFSCRIQHNIAYQECRRVPRHQRVQARGRTRQLTAVGVFALRWRKSAWIRRDQSNGSRRRGLRPRPSESLL
;
A
#
# COMPACT_ATOMS: atom_id res chain seq x y z
N MET A 1 -5.17 4.16 3.55
CA MET A 1 -5.04 3.97 5.02
C MET A 1 -4.59 2.57 5.42
N GLY A 2 -5.05 1.47 4.81
CA GLY A 2 -4.49 0.13 5.13
C GLY A 2 -3.07 -0.05 4.61
N ASP A 3 -2.85 0.40 3.38
CA ASP A 3 -1.63 0.17 2.61
C ASP A 3 -0.35 0.68 3.34
N LEU A 4 -0.44 1.77 4.11
CA LEU A 4 0.68 2.25 4.95
C LEU A 4 1.06 1.22 6.02
N PHE A 5 0.09 0.67 6.74
CA PHE A 5 0.34 -0.30 7.81
C PHE A 5 0.77 -1.66 7.23
N ASP A 6 0.25 -2.04 6.06
CA ASP A 6 0.71 -3.23 5.35
C ASP A 6 2.20 -3.12 4.98
N TRP A 7 2.67 -1.93 4.63
CA TRP A 7 4.09 -1.65 4.37
C TRP A 7 4.93 -1.56 5.65
N LEU A 8 4.45 -0.85 6.68
CA LEU A 8 5.13 -0.72 7.97
C LEU A 8 5.35 -2.07 8.64
N CYS A 9 4.32 -2.94 8.61
CA CYS A 9 4.31 -4.22 9.30
C CYS A 9 4.55 -5.41 8.36
N ALA A 10 5.05 -5.16 7.14
CA ALA A 10 5.35 -6.24 6.20
C ALA A 10 6.29 -7.28 6.82
N LEU A 11 6.10 -8.56 6.47
CA LEU A 11 7.00 -9.61 6.91
C LEU A 11 8.38 -9.42 6.28
N GLU A 12 9.39 -9.28 7.13
CA GLU A 12 10.78 -9.18 6.72
C GLU A 12 11.31 -10.51 6.20
N LYS A 13 12.20 -10.45 5.21
CA LYS A 13 12.94 -11.60 4.68
C LYS A 13 14.42 -11.26 4.71
N PRO A 14 15.34 -12.23 4.71
CA PRO A 14 16.77 -11.93 4.71
C PRO A 14 17.15 -10.95 3.59
N GLY A 15 17.68 -9.77 3.96
CA GLY A 15 18.00 -8.67 3.02
C GLY A 15 16.86 -7.69 2.71
N TRP A 16 15.69 -7.84 3.35
CA TRP A 16 14.48 -7.05 3.15
C TRP A 16 13.95 -6.57 4.50
N GLU A 17 13.90 -5.25 4.67
CA GLU A 17 13.35 -4.57 5.84
C GLU A 17 11.95 -4.06 5.51
N ASN A 18 11.07 -4.08 6.50
CA ASN A 18 9.75 -3.47 6.40
C ASN A 18 9.83 -1.95 6.63
N GLY A 19 8.70 -1.27 6.48
CA GLY A 19 8.65 0.18 6.65
C GLY A 19 8.99 0.65 8.06
N PHE A 20 8.65 -0.12 9.09
CA PHE A 20 8.94 0.26 10.47
C PHE A 20 10.44 0.20 10.77
N SER A 21 11.12 -0.88 10.37
CA SER A 21 12.58 -1.02 10.49
C SER A 21 13.34 0.03 9.69
N LEU A 22 12.80 0.43 8.53
CA LEU A 22 13.39 1.47 7.69
C LEU A 22 13.29 2.87 8.33
N THR A 23 12.09 3.23 8.79
CA THR A 23 11.79 4.60 9.27
C THR A 23 12.18 4.82 10.73
N GLY A 24 12.20 3.75 11.54
CA GLY A 24 12.49 3.83 12.97
C GLY A 24 11.39 4.51 13.79
N ALA A 25 10.15 4.55 13.27
CA ALA A 25 8.94 5.20 13.79
C ALA A 25 8.59 6.61 13.26
N PRO A 26 9.49 7.62 13.21
CA PRO A 26 9.13 8.93 12.71
C PRO A 26 9.09 8.96 11.17
N PHE A 27 7.97 9.42 10.62
CA PHE A 27 7.80 9.57 9.18
C PHE A 27 6.73 10.60 8.82
N ILE A 28 6.82 11.06 7.57
CA ILE A 28 5.78 11.81 6.86
C ILE A 28 5.41 10.99 5.63
N HIS A 29 4.13 10.67 5.48
CA HIS A 29 3.60 9.91 4.35
C HIS A 29 2.50 10.72 3.67
N ASP A 30 2.80 11.18 2.46
CA ASP A 30 1.86 11.85 1.57
C ASP A 30 1.34 10.87 0.53
N THR A 31 0.02 10.82 0.38
CA THR A 31 -0.67 10.02 -0.63
C THR A 31 -1.58 10.91 -1.46
N GLU A 32 -1.36 10.93 -2.78
CA GLU A 32 -2.33 11.46 -3.74
C GLU A 32 -3.17 10.31 -4.31
N VAL A 33 -4.49 10.47 -4.29
CA VAL A 33 -5.42 9.57 -4.98
C VAL A 33 -6.22 10.37 -6.00
N ILE A 34 -6.13 9.98 -7.27
CA ILE A 34 -6.90 10.55 -8.38
C ILE A 34 -7.91 9.50 -8.85
N PHE A 35 -9.19 9.86 -8.87
CA PHE A 35 -10.29 8.99 -9.29
C PHE A 35 -10.75 9.31 -10.70
N TYR A 36 -11.06 8.27 -11.48
CA TYR A 36 -11.54 8.35 -12.86
C TYR A 36 -12.85 7.56 -13.04
N PRO A 37 -13.77 8.07 -13.88
CA PRO A 37 -13.72 9.36 -14.57
C PRO A 37 -13.98 10.56 -13.62
N GLY A 38 -13.64 11.77 -14.06
CA GLY A 38 -13.95 13.02 -13.34
C GLY A 38 -12.79 13.64 -12.54
N GLU A 39 -11.60 13.01 -12.57
CA GLU A 39 -10.34 13.51 -12.01
C GLU A 39 -10.44 14.10 -10.59
N LYS A 40 -11.34 13.55 -9.77
CA LYS A 40 -11.47 13.94 -8.37
C LYS A 40 -10.20 13.55 -7.64
N ARG A 41 -9.66 14.46 -6.83
CA ARG A 41 -8.39 14.26 -6.13
C ARG A 41 -8.56 14.33 -4.62
N VAL A 42 -7.90 13.41 -3.94
CA VAL A 42 -7.75 13.41 -2.48
C VAL A 42 -6.28 13.39 -2.14
N GLN A 43 -5.90 14.25 -1.21
CA GLN A 43 -4.58 14.32 -0.60
C GLN A 43 -4.69 13.83 0.84
N ILE A 44 -3.89 12.85 1.20
CA ILE A 44 -3.82 12.28 2.55
C ILE A 44 -2.40 12.44 3.05
N THR A 45 -2.23 13.21 4.13
CA THR A 45 -0.94 13.35 4.82
C THR A 45 -1.03 12.65 6.17
N GLN A 46 -0.11 11.71 6.40
CA GLN A 46 0.00 10.95 7.65
C GLN A 46 1.36 11.23 8.27
N THR A 47 1.40 11.66 9.53
CA THR A 47 2.63 11.99 10.24
C THR A 47 2.72 11.22 11.55
N ALA A 48 3.88 10.61 11.79
CA ALA A 48 4.23 10.03 13.08
C ALA A 48 5.52 10.69 13.58
N GLU A 49 5.54 11.09 14.85
CA GLU A 49 6.69 11.74 15.49
C GLU A 49 7.62 10.73 16.19
N GLY A 50 7.16 9.48 16.35
CA GLY A 50 7.88 8.42 17.05
C GLY A 50 6.94 7.53 17.85
N LEU A 51 7.52 6.75 18.74
CA LEU A 51 6.79 5.95 19.73
C LEU A 51 6.59 6.77 21.00
N ASP A 52 5.44 6.61 21.64
CA ASP A 52 5.16 7.21 22.95
C ASP A 52 5.77 6.41 24.11
N MET A 53 5.50 6.84 25.35
CA MET A 53 6.01 6.18 26.57
C MET A 53 5.51 4.74 26.74
N GLU A 54 4.39 4.38 26.11
CA GLU A 54 3.82 3.03 26.13
C GLU A 54 4.31 2.20 24.93
N ASN A 55 5.29 2.70 24.17
CA ASN A 55 5.81 2.10 22.95
C ASN A 55 4.74 1.94 21.86
N SER A 56 3.74 2.83 21.87
CA SER A 56 2.66 2.88 20.87
C SER A 56 2.98 3.92 19.79
N LEU A 57 2.61 3.60 18.54
CA LEU A 57 2.78 4.49 17.39
C LEU A 57 1.49 5.28 17.14
N SER A 58 1.55 6.59 17.37
CA SER A 58 0.45 7.50 17.07
C SER A 58 0.64 8.16 15.70
N VAL A 59 -0.35 8.02 14.82
CA VAL A 59 -0.32 8.58 13.45
C VAL A 59 -1.39 9.65 13.30
N LYS A 60 -0.97 10.90 13.17
CA LYS A 60 -1.87 12.01 12.82
C LYS A 60 -2.18 11.94 11.33
N THR A 61 -3.46 11.94 10.98
CA THR A 61 -3.92 11.84 9.59
C THR A 61 -4.74 13.08 9.21
N ASN A 62 -4.36 13.73 8.12
CA ASN A 62 -5.07 14.86 7.54
C ASN A 62 -5.51 14.50 6.12
N ILE A 63 -6.79 14.72 5.80
CA ILE A 63 -7.39 14.37 4.51
C ILE A 63 -8.00 15.63 3.91
N ARG A 64 -7.65 15.93 2.67
CA ARG A 64 -8.15 17.10 1.93
C ARG A 64 -8.54 16.71 0.51
N GLY A 65 -9.50 17.41 -0.08
CA GLY A 65 -9.92 17.20 -1.46
C GLY A 65 -11.33 16.64 -1.58
N GLN A 66 -11.61 15.95 -2.69
CA GLN A 66 -12.93 15.46 -3.05
C GLN A 66 -12.87 14.01 -3.52
N VAL A 67 -13.85 13.21 -3.09
CA VAL A 67 -14.08 11.86 -3.59
C VAL A 67 -15.28 11.84 -4.55
N PRO A 68 -15.35 10.89 -5.50
CA PRO A 68 -16.58 10.63 -6.25
C PRO A 68 -17.75 10.31 -5.31
N TYR A 69 -18.95 10.73 -5.70
CA TYR A 69 -20.15 10.35 -4.98
C TYR A 69 -20.43 8.86 -5.18
N LEU A 70 -20.64 8.14 -4.07
CA LEU A 70 -21.04 6.75 -4.06
C LEU A 70 -22.46 6.64 -3.48
N PRO A 71 -23.41 6.06 -4.23
CA PRO A 71 -24.72 5.66 -3.72
C PRO A 71 -24.62 4.84 -2.42
N ALA A 72 -25.69 4.86 -1.62
CA ALA A 72 -25.76 4.02 -0.42
C ALA A 72 -25.84 2.53 -0.81
N SER A 73 -25.22 1.66 0.00
CA SER A 73 -25.30 0.19 -0.16
C SER A 73 -24.61 -0.38 -1.41
N VAL A 74 -23.47 0.17 -1.80
CA VAL A 74 -22.65 -0.33 -2.91
C VAL A 74 -21.66 -1.36 -2.41
N ILE A 75 -21.44 -2.41 -3.21
CA ILE A 75 -20.33 -3.34 -3.03
C ILE A 75 -19.25 -2.96 -4.03
N ALA A 76 -18.07 -2.61 -3.53
CA ALA A 76 -16.90 -2.38 -4.35
C ALA A 76 -16.10 -3.68 -4.50
N HIS A 77 -15.87 -4.10 -5.74
CA HIS A 77 -14.95 -5.18 -6.09
C HIS A 77 -13.62 -4.59 -6.51
N ILE A 78 -12.57 -4.89 -5.75
CA ILE A 78 -11.22 -4.37 -6.01
C ILE A 78 -10.33 -5.49 -6.54
N ALA A 79 -9.77 -5.29 -7.73
CA ALA A 79 -8.84 -6.24 -8.32
C ALA A 79 -7.51 -6.28 -7.53
N PRO A 80 -6.91 -7.48 -7.34
CA PRO A 80 -5.55 -7.59 -6.82
C PRO A 80 -4.58 -6.84 -7.73
N SER A 81 -3.64 -6.09 -7.14
CA SER A 81 -2.58 -5.44 -7.93
C SER A 81 -1.25 -5.42 -7.20
N LYS A 82 -0.17 -5.33 -7.98
CA LYS A 82 1.19 -5.24 -7.46
C LYS A 82 1.58 -3.79 -7.35
N GLU A 83 2.42 -3.49 -6.37
CA GLU A 83 2.92 -2.14 -6.15
C GLU A 83 4.44 -2.16 -6.03
N LEU A 84 5.08 -1.19 -6.68
CA LEU A 84 6.53 -1.09 -6.73
C LEU A 84 6.96 0.10 -5.89
N TYR A 85 7.83 -0.15 -4.91
CA TYR A 85 8.38 0.87 -4.04
C TYR A 85 9.82 1.17 -4.46
N GLN A 86 10.09 2.43 -4.78
CA GLN A 86 11.41 2.92 -5.15
C GLN A 86 12.03 3.60 -3.94
N TYR A 87 13.19 3.11 -3.51
CA TYR A 87 13.88 3.60 -2.32
C TYR A 87 14.99 4.55 -2.74
N SER A 88 14.83 5.80 -2.33
CA SER A 88 15.77 6.91 -2.52
C SER A 88 16.00 7.55 -1.16
N ASP A 89 16.78 6.87 -0.31
CA ASP A 89 17.09 7.26 1.07
C ASP A 89 17.35 8.78 1.21
N PRO A 90 16.60 9.51 2.07
CA PRO A 90 15.65 9.06 3.09
C PRO A 90 14.17 9.15 2.67
N ALA A 91 13.89 8.80 1.42
CA ALA A 91 12.54 8.78 0.86
C ALA A 91 12.21 7.45 0.19
N VAL A 92 10.92 7.12 0.17
CA VAL A 92 10.35 6.02 -0.60
C VAL A 92 9.17 6.55 -1.40
N THR A 93 9.17 6.26 -2.70
CA THR A 93 8.04 6.60 -3.57
C THR A 93 7.39 5.35 -4.13
N SER A 94 6.09 5.42 -4.35
CA SER A 94 5.36 4.37 -5.06
C SER A 94 4.24 4.95 -5.90
N MET A 95 3.88 4.23 -6.95
CA MET A 95 2.76 4.59 -7.79
C MET A 95 2.03 3.34 -8.24
N ARG A 96 0.71 3.39 -8.13
CA ARG A 96 -0.18 2.28 -8.45
C ARG A 96 -1.43 2.79 -9.15
N SER A 97 -1.80 2.13 -10.23
CA SER A 97 -3.13 2.26 -10.81
C SER A 97 -3.98 1.05 -10.40
N ARG A 98 -5.24 1.28 -10.06
CA ARG A 98 -6.15 0.24 -9.60
C ARG A 98 -7.55 0.47 -10.17
N ASP A 99 -8.07 -0.56 -10.79
CA ASP A 99 -9.46 -0.61 -11.21
C ASP A 99 -10.33 -1.14 -10.07
N TYR A 100 -11.53 -0.59 -9.95
CA TYR A 100 -12.55 -1.05 -9.03
C TYR A 100 -13.91 -0.99 -9.69
N SER A 101 -14.71 -2.03 -9.48
CA SER A 101 -16.08 -2.11 -10.00
C SER A 101 -17.06 -1.89 -8.87
N LEU A 102 -18.06 -1.07 -9.12
CA LEU A 102 -19.15 -0.79 -8.19
C LEU A 102 -20.40 -1.51 -8.68
N ALA A 103 -20.90 -2.43 -7.86
CA ALA A 103 -22.15 -3.12 -8.11
C ALA A 103 -23.32 -2.29 -7.57
N PHE A 104 -24.16 -1.78 -8.48
CA PHE A 104 -25.38 -1.03 -8.21
C PHE A 104 -26.61 -1.87 -8.61
N GLY A 105 -27.01 -2.81 -7.75
CA GLY A 105 -28.11 -3.72 -8.10
C GLY A 105 -27.71 -4.64 -9.26
N ALA A 106 -28.28 -4.40 -10.45
CA ALA A 106 -27.99 -5.18 -11.67
C ALA A 106 -26.93 -4.54 -12.59
N ILE A 107 -26.41 -3.37 -12.25
CA ILE A 107 -25.44 -2.63 -13.07
C ILE A 107 -24.08 -2.65 -12.39
N ASP A 108 -23.09 -3.23 -13.08
CA ASP A 108 -21.69 -3.12 -12.71
C ASP A 108 -21.04 -1.98 -13.49
N GLN A 109 -20.53 -0.97 -12.78
CA GLN A 109 -19.79 0.11 -13.40
C GLN A 109 -18.33 0.08 -12.93
N THR A 110 -17.40 0.09 -13.89
CA THR A 110 -15.97 0.07 -13.62
C THR A 110 -15.40 1.47 -13.58
N PHE A 111 -14.60 1.73 -12.55
CA PHE A 111 -13.88 2.96 -12.29
C PHE A 111 -12.41 2.63 -12.11
N SER A 112 -11.57 3.66 -12.12
CA SER A 112 -10.16 3.50 -11.82
C SER A 112 -9.65 4.60 -10.91
N CYS A 113 -8.57 4.32 -10.20
CA CYS A 113 -7.82 5.33 -9.48
C CYS A 113 -6.33 5.17 -9.68
N ARG A 114 -5.63 6.30 -9.64
CA ARG A 114 -4.17 6.36 -9.54
C ARG A 114 -3.83 6.80 -8.13
N ILE A 115 -2.95 6.05 -7.50
CA ILE A 115 -2.47 6.27 -6.15
C ILE A 115 -0.97 6.53 -6.24
N GLN A 116 -0.50 7.59 -5.61
CA GLN A 116 0.91 7.96 -5.55
C GLN A 116 1.28 8.15 -4.08
N HIS A 117 2.31 7.42 -3.65
CA HIS A 117 2.84 7.45 -2.31
C HIS A 117 4.19 8.16 -2.30
N ASN A 118 4.39 9.03 -1.34
CA ASN A 118 5.67 9.63 -1.01
C ASN A 118 5.87 9.54 0.50
N ILE A 119 6.89 8.81 0.93
CA ILE A 119 7.22 8.60 2.33
C ILE A 119 8.59 9.22 2.56
N ALA A 120 8.67 10.20 3.44
CA ALA A 120 9.90 10.79 3.92
C ALA A 120 10.12 10.40 5.38
N TYR A 121 11.36 10.06 5.72
CA TYR A 121 11.74 9.68 7.09
C TYR A 121 13.12 10.26 7.42
N GLN A 122 13.57 10.06 8.66
CA GLN A 122 14.92 10.44 9.06
C GLN A 122 15.81 9.20 9.11
N GLU A 123 17.03 9.33 8.60
CA GLU A 123 18.01 8.25 8.70
C GLU A 123 18.32 7.93 10.17
N CYS A 124 18.16 6.66 10.53
CA CYS A 124 18.55 6.17 11.84
C CYS A 124 20.09 6.11 11.90
N ARG A 125 20.72 7.10 12.58
CA ARG A 125 22.19 7.25 12.66
C ARG A 125 22.94 6.07 13.28
N ARG A 126 22.25 5.06 13.83
CA ARG A 126 22.82 3.88 14.51
C ARG A 126 23.15 2.70 13.58
N VAL A 127 22.69 2.68 12.33
CA VAL A 127 22.99 1.56 11.40
C VAL A 127 24.40 1.69 10.81
N PRO A 128 25.25 0.65 10.73
CA PRO A 128 26.60 0.77 10.16
C PRO A 128 26.60 1.23 8.69
N ARG A 129 27.55 2.11 8.31
CA ARG A 129 27.65 2.72 6.96
C ARG A 129 27.60 1.71 5.79
N HIS A 130 28.09 0.49 5.98
CA HIS A 130 28.12 -0.54 4.94
C HIS A 130 26.72 -1.08 4.57
N GLN A 131 25.75 -1.07 5.49
CA GLN A 131 24.35 -1.40 5.19
C GLN A 131 23.63 -0.22 4.52
N ARG A 132 24.01 1.02 4.88
CA ARG A 132 23.44 2.28 4.30
C ARG A 132 23.69 2.42 2.80
N VAL A 133 24.91 2.12 2.35
CA VAL A 133 25.29 2.21 0.91
C VAL A 133 24.46 1.26 0.05
N GLN A 134 23.96 0.16 0.62
CA GLN A 134 23.16 -0.80 -0.14
C GLN A 134 21.68 -0.41 -0.26
N ALA A 135 21.14 0.50 0.56
CA ALA A 135 19.73 0.91 0.51
C ALA A 135 19.45 1.94 -0.61
N ARG A 136 20.47 2.73 -1.00
CA ARG A 136 20.35 3.81 -1.98
C ARG A 136 20.20 3.26 -3.41
N GLY A 137 19.11 3.60 -4.10
CA GLY A 137 18.85 3.20 -5.48
C GLY A 137 18.27 1.79 -5.65
N ARG A 138 17.78 1.16 -4.58
CA ARG A 138 17.10 -0.14 -4.66
C ARG A 138 15.62 0.03 -5.01
N THR A 139 15.17 -0.70 -6.03
CA THR A 139 13.75 -0.88 -6.31
C THR A 139 13.28 -2.18 -5.64
N ARG A 140 12.30 -2.10 -4.73
CA ARG A 140 11.73 -3.28 -4.06
C ARG A 140 10.27 -3.44 -4.49
N GLN A 141 9.91 -4.66 -4.90
CA GLN A 141 8.54 -4.97 -5.29
C GLN A 141 7.79 -5.59 -4.09
N LEU A 142 6.69 -4.94 -3.68
CA LEU A 142 5.77 -5.52 -2.72
C LEU A 142 4.52 -6.01 -3.46
N THR A 143 4.21 -7.29 -3.27
CA THR A 143 3.00 -7.88 -3.85
C THR A 143 1.93 -7.88 -2.76
N ALA A 144 1.06 -6.86 -2.76
CA ALA A 144 -0.15 -6.88 -1.94
C ALA A 144 -1.24 -7.67 -2.69
N VAL A 145 -1.34 -8.97 -2.40
CA VAL A 145 -2.46 -9.79 -2.89
C VAL A 145 -3.63 -9.57 -1.94
N GLY A 146 -4.80 -9.23 -2.48
CA GLY A 146 -6.02 -9.10 -1.70
C GLY A 146 -7.19 -8.75 -2.61
N VAL A 147 -8.28 -9.53 -2.50
CA VAL A 147 -9.60 -9.16 -3.01
C VAL A 147 -10.33 -8.52 -1.84
N PHE A 148 -10.74 -7.27 -1.98
CA PHE A 148 -11.43 -6.54 -0.93
C PHE A 148 -12.86 -6.26 -1.37
N ALA A 149 -13.83 -6.61 -0.51
CA ALA A 149 -15.20 -6.18 -0.63
C ALA A 149 -15.46 -5.10 0.44
N LEU A 150 -15.79 -3.89 0.00
CA LEU A 150 -16.13 -2.79 0.90
C LEU A 150 -17.64 -2.54 0.85
N ARG A 151 -18.26 -2.45 2.04
CA ARG A 151 -19.68 -2.07 2.19
C ARG A 151 -19.78 -0.76 2.96
N TRP A 152 -20.29 0.27 2.30
CA TRP A 152 -20.53 1.57 2.93
C TRP A 152 -21.90 1.59 3.64
N ARG A 153 -21.92 1.96 4.94
CA ARG A 153 -23.16 2.29 5.68
C ARG A 153 -22.99 3.66 6.33
N LYS A 154 -24.08 4.46 6.37
CA LYS A 154 -24.11 5.82 6.94
C LYS A 154 -23.67 5.91 8.42
N SER A 155 -23.54 4.76 9.08
CA SER A 155 -22.92 4.60 10.39
C SER A 155 -22.24 3.23 10.39
N ALA A 156 -20.90 3.16 10.34
CA ALA A 156 -20.09 2.06 10.89
C ALA A 156 -18.64 2.04 10.36
N TRP A 157 -17.76 1.63 11.26
CA TRP A 157 -16.41 1.07 11.08
C TRP A 157 -16.20 0.27 9.79
N ILE A 158 -15.09 0.56 9.10
CA ILE A 158 -14.61 -0.22 7.94
C ILE A 158 -13.86 -1.45 8.47
N ARG A 159 -14.32 -2.66 8.15
CA ARG A 159 -13.57 -3.91 8.37
C ARG A 159 -12.88 -4.32 7.07
N ARG A 160 -11.57 -4.57 7.11
CA ARG A 160 -10.81 -5.25 6.05
C ARG A 160 -10.52 -6.68 6.48
N ASP A 161 -10.62 -7.59 5.54
CA ASP A 161 -10.06 -8.94 5.64
C ASP A 161 -9.07 -9.12 4.47
N GLN A 162 -7.86 -9.60 4.76
CA GLN A 162 -6.80 -9.79 3.77
C GLN A 162 -6.01 -11.06 4.06
N SER A 163 -5.93 -11.94 3.07
CA SER A 163 -5.00 -13.08 3.08
C SER A 163 -3.80 -12.76 2.18
N ASN A 164 -2.60 -12.77 2.77
CA ASN A 164 -1.36 -12.45 2.05
C ASN A 164 -0.60 -13.74 1.70
N GLY A 165 -0.25 -13.93 0.42
CA GLY A 165 0.49 -15.10 -0.06
C GLY A 165 1.60 -14.71 -1.03
N SER A 166 2.87 -14.90 -0.63
CA SER A 166 4.01 -14.64 -1.52
C SER A 166 4.33 -15.87 -2.38
N ARG A 167 4.08 -15.82 -3.70
CA ARG A 167 4.57 -16.84 -4.66
C ARG A 167 5.89 -16.39 -5.30
N ARG A 168 6.88 -17.30 -5.32
CA ARG A 168 8.14 -17.16 -6.07
C ARG A 168 7.86 -17.20 -7.58
N ARG A 169 8.55 -16.35 -8.35
CA ARG A 169 8.67 -16.50 -9.81
C ARG A 169 9.80 -17.50 -10.11
N GLY A 170 9.46 -18.58 -10.82
CA GLY A 170 10.34 -19.25 -11.77
C GLY A 170 10.82 -20.67 -11.40
N LEU A 171 10.31 -21.67 -12.11
CA LEU A 171 11.10 -22.67 -12.85
C LEU A 171 10.22 -23.20 -13.99
N ARG A 172 10.76 -23.22 -15.21
CA ARG A 172 10.09 -23.71 -16.43
C ARG A 172 9.58 -25.16 -16.21
N PRO A 173 8.44 -25.56 -16.77
CA PRO A 173 8.12 -26.98 -16.88
C PRO A 173 9.13 -27.64 -17.83
N ARG A 174 9.78 -28.73 -17.38
CA ARG A 174 10.45 -29.66 -18.30
C ARG A 174 9.35 -30.38 -19.12
N PRO A 175 9.62 -30.74 -20.39
CA PRO A 175 8.62 -31.43 -21.19
C PRO A 175 8.38 -32.83 -20.64
N SER A 176 7.12 -33.24 -20.79
CA SER A 176 6.58 -34.58 -20.61
C SER A 176 7.39 -35.65 -21.32
N GLU A 177 7.85 -36.66 -20.57
CA GLU A 177 8.01 -38.01 -21.10
C GLU A 177 6.74 -38.80 -20.74
N SER A 178 6.02 -39.18 -21.77
CA SER A 178 4.87 -40.07 -21.71
C SER A 178 5.33 -41.47 -22.13
N LEU A 179 4.82 -42.48 -21.40
CA LEU A 179 4.69 -43.89 -21.81
C LEU A 179 5.98 -44.68 -22.09
N LEU A 180 6.30 -45.59 -21.16
CA LEU A 180 6.00 -47.02 -21.31
C LEU A 180 5.65 -47.60 -19.93
#